data_AF-A0A538A3T2-F1
#
_entry.id   AF-A0A538A3T2-F1
#
_cell.length_a   1.000
_cell.length_b   1.000
_cell.length_c   1.000
_cell.angle_alpha   90.00
_cell.angle_beta   90.00
_cell.angle_gamma   90.00
#
_symmetry.space_group_name_H-M   'P 1'
#
loop_
_entity.id
_entity.type
_entity.pdbx_description
1 polymer ?
#
loop_
_entity_poly.entity_id
_entity_poly.type
_entity_poly.pdbx_seq_one_letter_code
_entity_poly.pdbx_strand_id
1 'polypeptide(L)'
;PETGRKGLYFDPGKILRIEGLEERESDDIIEELTERMIQPDAQYRHAWRKGDIVIWDNRCSYHKAAGDYPPEEDRIHWRVSIKERVGVAG
;
A
#
# COMPACT_ATOMS: atom_id res chain seq x y z
N PRO A 1 -13.46 4.31 -5.03
CA PRO A 1 -14.61 5.26 -4.98
C PRO A 1 -15.96 4.57 -4.75
N GLU A 2 -16.08 3.34 -5.21
CA GLU A 2 -17.28 2.51 -5.35
C GLU A 2 -17.84 2.07 -4.00
N THR A 3 -16.99 1.95 -2.97
CA THR A 3 -17.42 1.51 -1.64
C THR A 3 -17.87 2.65 -0.74
N GLY A 4 -17.57 3.91 -1.09
CA GLY A 4 -17.81 5.09 -0.25
C GLY A 4 -17.05 5.11 1.09
N ARG A 5 -16.22 4.10 1.38
CA ARG A 5 -15.45 4.01 2.63
C ARG A 5 -14.26 4.95 2.60
N LYS A 6 -14.00 5.63 3.72
CA LYS A 6 -12.77 6.41 3.93
C LYS A 6 -11.60 5.47 4.19
N GLY A 7 -10.42 5.85 3.73
CA GLY A 7 -9.16 5.15 3.97
C GLY A 7 -8.00 6.13 4.07
N LEU A 8 -6.92 5.69 4.71
CA LEU A 8 -5.65 6.43 4.70
C LEU A 8 -5.00 6.29 3.33
N TYR A 9 -4.51 7.41 2.77
CA TYR A 9 -3.94 7.44 1.44
C TYR A 9 -2.57 8.10 1.45
N PHE A 10 -1.56 7.33 1.83
CA PHE A 10 -0.15 7.69 1.70
C PHE A 10 0.71 6.43 1.72
N ASP A 11 1.97 6.57 1.28
CA ASP A 11 2.99 5.51 1.38
C ASP A 11 4.02 5.96 2.43
N PRO A 12 4.16 5.25 3.57
CA PRO A 12 5.11 5.62 4.63
C PRO A 12 6.56 5.67 4.14
N GLY A 13 6.89 4.93 3.07
CA GLY A 13 8.24 4.96 2.48
C GLY A 13 8.46 6.06 1.44
N LYS A 14 7.44 6.88 1.12
CA LYS A 14 7.54 7.94 0.09
C LYS A 14 6.96 9.29 0.52
N ILE A 15 6.11 9.34 1.54
CA ILE A 15 5.58 10.60 2.04
C ILE A 15 6.72 11.48 2.56
N LEU A 16 6.64 12.79 2.29
CA LEU A 16 7.65 13.75 2.71
C LEU A 16 7.21 14.57 3.92
N ARG A 17 6.00 15.13 3.85
CA ARG A 17 5.38 15.94 4.92
C ARG A 17 3.89 16.14 4.65
N ILE A 18 3.17 16.60 5.66
CA ILE A 18 1.83 17.14 5.54
C ILE A 18 1.93 18.64 5.19
N GLU A 19 1.22 19.05 4.14
CA GLU A 19 1.17 20.45 3.73
C GLU A 19 0.47 21.31 4.79
N GLY A 20 1.05 22.49 5.08
CA GLY A 20 0.47 23.44 6.04
C GLY A 20 0.82 23.17 7.50
N LEU A 21 1.52 22.08 7.81
CA LEU A 21 2.02 21.79 9.17
C LEU A 21 3.52 22.09 9.29
N GLU A 22 3.93 22.41 10.52
CA GLU A 22 5.35 22.42 10.91
C GLU A 22 5.94 21.00 10.81
N GLU A 23 7.25 20.91 10.57
CA GLU A 23 7.93 19.63 10.30
C GLU A 23 7.67 18.59 11.39
N ARG A 24 7.90 18.96 12.66
CA ARG A 24 7.71 18.07 13.80
C ARG A 24 6.26 17.60 13.94
N GLU A 25 5.28 18.49 13.71
CA GLU A 25 3.86 18.14 13.80
C GLU A 25 3.44 17.21 12.67
N SER A 26 3.96 17.45 11.47
CA SER A 26 3.78 16.57 10.31
C SER A 26 4.32 15.17 10.62
N ASP A 27 5.53 15.07 11.15
CA ASP A 27 6.19 13.80 11.43
C ASP A 27 5.44 13.02 12.51
N ASP A 28 5.06 13.67 13.61
CA ASP A 28 4.30 13.06 14.71
C ASP A 28 2.98 12.43 14.19
N ILE A 29 2.26 13.12 13.29
CA ILE A 29 1.01 12.62 12.71
C ILE A 29 1.27 11.47 11.72
N ILE A 30 2.31 11.58 10.88
CA ILE A 30 2.65 10.52 9.92
C ILE A 30 3.03 9.24 10.67
N GLU A 31 3.79 9.34 11.77
CA GLU A 31 4.15 8.20 12.62
C GLU A 31 2.89 7.55 13.22
N GLU A 32 2.02 8.34 13.88
CA GLU A 32 0.78 7.83 14.47
C GLU A 32 -0.10 7.09 13.44
N LEU A 33 -0.28 7.70 12.25
CA LEU A 33 -1.08 7.10 11.18
C LEU A 33 -0.43 5.85 10.59
N THR A 34 0.90 5.83 10.49
CA THR A 34 1.65 4.67 10.01
C THR A 34 1.52 3.50 10.98
N GLU A 35 1.67 3.74 12.27
CA GLU A 35 1.48 2.71 13.30
C GLU A 35 0.08 2.10 13.21
N ARG A 36 -0.97 2.93 13.10
CA ARG A 36 -2.35 2.44 12.95
C ARG A 36 -2.60 1.69 11.65
N MET A 37 -1.93 2.07 10.57
CA MET A 37 -2.08 1.42 9.27
C MET A 37 -1.40 0.05 9.22
N ILE A 38 -0.29 -0.15 9.94
CA ILE A 38 0.55 -1.36 9.86
C ILE A 38 0.36 -2.24 11.11
N GLN A 39 -0.88 -2.38 11.59
CA GLN A 39 -1.20 -3.27 12.71
C GLN A 39 -1.19 -4.75 12.28
N PRO A 40 -0.72 -5.70 13.12
CA PRO A 40 -0.65 -7.12 12.77
C PRO A 40 -1.98 -7.76 12.38
N ASP A 41 -3.09 -7.30 12.94
CA ASP A 41 -4.45 -7.78 12.66
C ASP A 41 -5.00 -7.28 11.31
N ALA A 42 -4.49 -6.15 10.81
CA ALA A 42 -4.80 -5.61 9.49
C ALA A 42 -3.93 -6.22 8.38
N GLN A 43 -2.96 -7.08 8.72
CA GLN A 43 -2.01 -7.64 7.76
C GLN A 43 -2.49 -8.97 7.17
N TYR A 44 -2.47 -9.04 5.85
CA TYR A 44 -2.51 -10.29 5.10
C TYR A 44 -1.11 -10.61 4.57
N ARG A 45 -0.61 -11.82 4.86
CA ARG A 45 0.66 -12.32 4.33
C ARG A 45 0.42 -13.51 3.41
N HIS A 46 0.82 -13.36 2.15
CA HIS A 46 0.68 -14.40 1.15
C HIS A 46 1.95 -15.27 1.06
N ALA A 47 1.78 -16.59 1.20
CA ALA A 47 2.83 -17.56 0.97
C ALA A 47 2.73 -18.08 -0.48
N TRP A 48 3.52 -17.50 -1.37
CA TRP A 48 3.48 -17.76 -2.80
C TRP A 48 3.72 -19.23 -3.17
N ARG A 49 2.91 -19.71 -4.12
CA ARG A 49 3.13 -20.96 -4.86
C ARG A 49 3.06 -20.69 -6.36
N LYS A 50 3.68 -21.57 -7.14
CA LYS A 50 3.65 -21.46 -8.61
C LYS A 50 2.21 -21.53 -9.10
N GLY A 51 1.80 -20.50 -9.84
CA GLY A 51 0.44 -20.39 -10.40
C GLY A 51 -0.50 -19.52 -9.57
N ASP A 52 -0.10 -19.09 -8.37
CA ASP A 52 -0.91 -18.18 -7.57
C ASP A 52 -1.05 -16.82 -8.26
N ILE A 53 -2.25 -16.25 -8.17
CA ILE A 53 -2.56 -14.90 -8.62
C ILE A 53 -3.19 -14.16 -7.44
N VAL A 54 -2.56 -13.07 -7.03
CA VAL A 54 -3.11 -12.15 -6.04
C VAL A 54 -3.59 -10.90 -6.74
N ILE A 55 -4.82 -10.50 -6.45
CA ILE A 55 -5.42 -9.24 -6.91
C ILE A 55 -5.72 -8.42 -5.66
N TRP A 56 -5.31 -7.15 -5.67
CA TRP A 56 -5.56 -6.21 -4.58
C TRP A 56 -6.01 -4.86 -5.12
N ASP A 57 -6.71 -4.09 -4.28
CA ASP A 57 -7.17 -2.74 -4.61
C ASP A 57 -6.14 -1.69 -4.14
N ASN A 58 -5.41 -1.11 -5.10
CA ASN A 58 -4.37 -0.10 -4.84
C ASN A 58 -4.86 1.17 -4.13
N ARG A 59 -6.18 1.39 -4.00
CA ARG A 59 -6.76 2.60 -3.39
C ARG A 59 -6.93 2.49 -1.89
N CYS A 60 -7.00 1.26 -1.36
CA CYS A 60 -7.28 1.02 0.05
C CYS A 60 -6.38 -0.05 0.67
N SER A 61 -5.35 -0.52 -0.03
CA SER A 61 -4.35 -1.44 0.51
C SER A 61 -2.94 -0.85 0.42
N TYR A 62 -2.19 -0.97 1.51
CA TYR A 62 -0.74 -0.80 1.49
C TYR A 62 -0.07 -2.18 1.36
N HIS A 63 0.97 -2.30 0.54
CA HIS A 63 1.70 -3.55 0.35
C HIS A 63 3.21 -3.33 0.33
N LYS A 64 3.95 -4.33 0.81
CA LYS A 64 5.41 -4.39 0.73
C LYS A 64 5.86 -5.79 0.33
N ALA A 65 6.99 -5.88 -0.37
CA ALA A 65 7.67 -7.16 -0.53
C ALA A 65 8.17 -7.64 0.85
N ALA A 66 8.01 -8.93 1.14
CA ALA A 66 8.37 -9.48 2.45
C ALA A 66 9.88 -9.46 2.71
N GLY A 67 10.71 -9.54 1.66
CA GLY A 67 12.18 -9.43 1.74
C GLY A 67 12.88 -10.55 2.52
N ASP A 68 12.14 -11.61 2.87
CA ASP A 68 12.52 -12.72 3.74
C ASP A 68 12.90 -13.99 2.96
N TYR A 69 13.26 -13.83 1.69
CA TYR A 69 13.65 -14.92 0.80
C TYR A 69 15.18 -14.95 0.60
N PRO A 70 15.78 -16.14 0.39
CA PRO A 70 17.21 -16.25 0.16
C PRO A 70 17.63 -15.46 -1.10
N PRO A 71 18.74 -14.70 -1.05
CA PRO A 71 19.21 -13.91 -2.19
C PRO A 71 19.61 -14.76 -3.40
N GLU A 72 19.92 -16.04 -3.19
CA GLU A 72 20.24 -17.02 -4.23
C GLU A 72 19.02 -17.61 -4.95
N GLU A 73 17.79 -17.38 -4.46
CA GLU A 73 16.57 -17.88 -5.10
C GLU A 73 16.05 -16.90 -6.17
N ASP A 74 15.96 -17.37 -7.41
CA ASP A 74 15.28 -16.63 -8.47
C ASP A 74 13.77 -16.55 -8.20
N ARG A 75 13.25 -15.31 -8.11
CA ARG A 75 11.82 -15.02 -7.93
C ARG A 75 11.30 -14.09 -9.01
N ILE A 76 10.67 -14.68 -10.03
CA ILE A 76 10.09 -13.93 -11.15
C ILE A 76 8.57 -13.82 -10.96
N HIS A 77 8.07 -12.58 -10.97
CA HIS A 77 6.65 -12.27 -10.91
C HIS A 77 6.24 -11.43 -12.12
N TRP A 78 5.04 -11.69 -12.62
CA TRP A 78 4.41 -10.85 -13.64
C TRP A 78 3.36 -9.96 -12.97
N ARG A 79 3.32 -8.68 -13.36
CA ARG A 79 2.34 -7.73 -12.81
C ARG A 79 1.65 -6.99 -13.94
N VAL A 80 0.33 -6.89 -13.82
CA VAL A 80 -0.51 -5.99 -14.62
C VAL A 80 -1.17 -5.00 -13.68
N SER A 81 -1.16 -3.72 -14.05
CA SER A 81 -1.87 -2.67 -13.31
C SER A 81 -3.09 -2.23 -14.12
N ILE A 82 -4.26 -2.31 -13.49
CA ILE A 82 -5.51 -1.84 -14.08
C ILE A 82 -5.67 -0.36 -13.69
N LYS A 83 -5.74 0.51 -14.68
CA LYS A 83 -6.13 1.91 -14.47
C LYS A 83 -7.65 2.00 -14.55
N GLU A 84 -8.24 2.84 -13.71
CA GLU A 84 -9.64 3.20 -13.87
C GLU A 84 -9.87 3.78 -15.27
N ARG A 85 -11.02 3.48 -15.86
CA ARG A 85 -11.47 4.20 -17.05
C ARG A 85 -11.75 5.63 -16.61
N VAL A 86 -11.06 6.60 -17.23
CA VAL A 86 -11.44 8.00 -17.10
C VAL A 86 -12.85 8.12 -17.67
N GLY A 87 -13.83 8.35 -16.82
CA GLY A 87 -15.17 8.72 -17.27
C GLY A 87 -15.05 10.02 -18.06
N VAL A 88 -15.52 10.02 -19.30
CA VAL A 88 -15.79 11.28 -20.00
C VAL A 88 -16.90 11.95 -19.18
N ALA A 89 -16.57 13.01 -18.46
CA ALA A 89 -17.58 13.84 -17.81
C ALA A 89 -18.49 14.39 -18.92
N GLY A 90 -19.77 14.02 -18.86
CA GLY A 90 -20.83 14.69 -19.61
C GLY A 90 -21.27 15.97 -18.93
#